data_AF-A0A926HIF9-F1
#
_entry.id   AF-A0A926HIF9-F1
#
_cell.length_a   1.000
_cell.length_b   1.000
_cell.length_c   1.000
_cell.angle_alpha   90.00
_cell.angle_beta   90.00
_cell.angle_gamma   90.00
#
_symmetry.space_group_name_H-M   'P 1'
#
loop_
_entity.id
_entity.type
_entity.pdbx_description
1 polymer ?
#
loop_
_entity_poly.entity_id
_entity_poly.type
_entity_poly.pdbx_seq_one_letter_code
_entity_poly.pdbx_strand_id
1 'polypeptide(L)'
;MKVVTSFSILADVVQQVAGDTIEVTSLIPAGVDPHSFSPSPRDIAAIAEADVVFINGANFEELLLEAITNTGSTVNLVVASNCVLILPSGATTQHDDEGEAEDEADHDSEEIVDPILNERCTVHEAELHKLMGKVEDRKVDSPGALYSVECGHHDHETETDAEHEQGDCDPHVWTDPENVIYWTLMIRDTLIE
;
A
#
# COMPACT_ATOMS: atom_id res chain seq x y z
N MET A 1 -19.51 5.21 12.03
CA MET A 1 -18.52 4.56 11.16
C MET A 1 -17.47 3.90 12.05
N LYS A 2 -17.25 2.61 11.89
CA LYS A 2 -16.22 1.82 12.56
C LYS A 2 -15.06 1.64 11.59
N VAL A 3 -13.89 2.19 11.94
CA VAL A 3 -12.70 2.07 11.11
C VAL A 3 -11.69 1.20 11.81
N VAL A 4 -11.20 0.18 11.11
CA VAL A 4 -10.11 -0.67 11.56
C VAL A 4 -8.88 -0.38 10.72
N THR A 5 -7.71 -0.35 11.33
CA THR A 5 -6.43 -0.25 10.64
C THR A 5 -5.53 -1.39 11.03
N SER A 6 -4.65 -1.82 10.13
CA SER A 6 -3.68 -2.88 10.44
C SER A 6 -2.76 -2.49 11.60
N PHE A 7 -2.12 -1.33 11.55
CA PHE A 7 -1.08 -0.94 12.51
C PHE A 7 -1.14 0.52 12.95
N SER A 8 -0.37 0.85 13.98
CA SER A 8 -0.48 2.11 14.72
C SER A 8 -0.17 3.38 13.92
N ILE A 9 0.79 3.37 12.99
CA ILE A 9 1.13 4.56 12.20
C ILE A 9 -0.03 4.89 11.25
N LEU A 10 -0.57 3.87 10.56
CA LEU A 10 -1.76 4.05 9.73
C LEU A 10 -2.97 4.47 10.55
N ALA A 11 -3.13 3.94 11.78
CA ALA A 11 -4.18 4.39 12.70
C ALA A 11 -4.08 5.89 13.01
N ASP A 12 -2.87 6.40 13.25
CA ASP A 12 -2.63 7.81 13.53
C ASP A 12 -2.99 8.68 12.31
N VAL A 13 -2.54 8.33 11.12
CA VAL A 13 -2.88 9.06 9.88
C VAL A 13 -4.39 9.07 9.65
N VAL A 14 -5.06 7.92 9.81
CA VAL A 14 -6.52 7.82 9.68
C VAL A 14 -7.22 8.71 10.71
N GLN A 15 -6.79 8.69 11.96
CA GLN A 15 -7.38 9.52 13.02
C GLN A 15 -7.21 11.02 12.72
N GLN A 16 -6.05 11.42 12.18
CA GLN A 16 -5.77 12.81 11.80
C GLN A 16 -6.67 13.29 10.65
N VAL A 17 -7.00 12.42 9.70
CA VAL A 17 -7.95 12.74 8.61
C VAL A 17 -9.39 12.77 9.11
N ALA A 18 -9.77 11.80 9.93
CA ALA A 18 -11.12 11.63 10.47
C ALA A 18 -11.52 12.68 11.52
N GLY A 19 -10.54 13.27 12.21
CA GLY A 19 -10.76 14.06 13.43
C GLY A 19 -11.49 13.25 14.52
N ASP A 20 -12.14 13.92 15.46
CA ASP A 20 -12.81 13.26 16.61
C ASP A 20 -14.15 12.56 16.27
N THR A 21 -14.47 12.42 14.99
CA THR A 21 -15.81 11.97 14.54
C THR A 21 -15.93 10.45 14.39
N ILE A 22 -14.79 9.76 14.29
CA ILE A 22 -14.70 8.33 13.98
C ILE A 22 -13.77 7.67 14.99
N GLU A 23 -14.21 6.54 15.50
CA GLU A 23 -13.37 5.67 16.34
C GLU A 23 -12.51 4.79 15.44
N VAL A 24 -11.18 4.92 15.58
CA VAL A 24 -10.18 4.16 14.82
C VAL A 24 -9.58 3.10 15.72
N THR A 25 -9.71 1.83 15.33
CA THR A 25 -9.12 0.69 16.04
C THR A 25 -7.93 0.14 15.26
N SER A 26 -6.76 0.06 15.89
CA SER A 26 -5.60 -0.61 15.30
C SER A 26 -5.51 -2.07 15.76
N LEU A 27 -5.27 -2.99 14.82
CA LEU A 27 -5.18 -4.42 15.12
C LEU A 27 -3.84 -4.82 15.73
N ILE A 28 -2.74 -4.40 15.11
CA ILE A 28 -1.37 -4.70 15.52
C ILE A 28 -0.98 -3.73 16.64
N PRO A 29 -0.78 -4.21 17.88
CA PRO A 29 -0.39 -3.35 18.98
C PRO A 29 1.00 -2.74 18.76
N ALA A 30 1.24 -1.57 19.37
CA ALA A 30 2.56 -0.94 19.33
C ALA A 30 3.66 -1.88 19.86
N GLY A 31 4.74 -2.01 19.09
CA GLY A 31 5.88 -2.87 19.42
C GLY A 31 5.71 -4.34 19.04
N VAL A 32 4.60 -4.72 18.41
CA VAL A 32 4.42 -6.05 17.79
C VAL A 32 4.90 -5.99 16.34
N ASP A 33 5.61 -7.02 15.92
CA ASP A 33 6.09 -7.16 14.55
C ASP A 33 4.92 -7.47 13.59
N PRO A 34 4.65 -6.62 12.60
CA PRO A 34 3.56 -6.77 11.64
C PRO A 34 3.69 -8.00 10.76
N HIS A 35 4.90 -8.41 10.38
CA HIS A 35 5.13 -9.56 9.49
C HIS A 35 4.82 -10.91 10.15
N SER A 36 4.84 -10.96 11.47
CA SER A 36 4.53 -12.15 12.26
C SER A 36 3.17 -12.08 12.96
N PHE A 37 2.42 -11.01 12.75
CA PHE A 37 1.14 -10.81 13.43
C PHE A 37 0.07 -11.75 12.86
N SER A 38 -0.58 -12.49 13.75
CA SER A 38 -1.75 -13.31 13.43
C SER A 38 -2.96 -12.80 14.22
N PRO A 39 -4.08 -12.48 13.56
CA PRO A 39 -5.24 -11.92 14.24
C PRO A 39 -5.90 -12.94 15.17
N SER A 40 -6.32 -12.48 16.35
CA SER A 40 -7.14 -13.27 17.25
C SER A 40 -8.59 -13.37 16.74
N PRO A 41 -9.41 -14.30 17.28
CA PRO A 41 -10.84 -14.35 16.96
C PRO A 41 -11.59 -13.04 17.24
N ARG A 42 -11.10 -12.24 18.21
CA ARG A 42 -11.67 -10.92 18.51
C ARG A 42 -11.33 -9.91 17.42
N ASP A 43 -10.13 -9.98 16.85
CA ASP A 43 -9.69 -9.11 15.76
C ASP A 43 -10.48 -9.42 14.48
N ILE A 44 -10.68 -10.70 14.18
CA ILE A 44 -11.55 -11.13 13.08
C ILE A 44 -12.98 -10.61 13.25
N ALA A 45 -13.54 -10.66 14.46
CA ALA A 45 -14.85 -10.09 14.73
C ALA A 45 -14.88 -8.56 14.54
N ALA A 46 -13.82 -7.84 14.98
CA ALA A 46 -13.71 -6.40 14.77
C ALA A 46 -13.64 -6.03 13.28
N ILE A 47 -12.88 -6.80 12.49
CA ILE A 47 -12.79 -6.66 11.03
C ILE A 47 -14.15 -6.88 10.37
N ALA A 48 -14.85 -7.96 10.73
CA ALA A 48 -16.15 -8.30 10.15
C ALA A 48 -17.26 -7.26 10.48
N GLU A 49 -17.10 -6.52 11.57
CA GLU A 49 -18.01 -5.43 11.96
C GLU A 49 -17.59 -4.05 11.45
N ALA A 50 -16.42 -3.92 10.81
CA ALA A 50 -15.89 -2.64 10.35
C ALA A 50 -16.63 -2.16 9.09
N ASP A 51 -16.85 -0.84 9.00
CA ASP A 51 -17.35 -0.21 7.78
C ASP A 51 -16.22 -0.12 6.73
N VAL A 52 -14.97 0.06 7.19
CA VAL A 52 -13.76 0.03 6.37
C VAL A 52 -12.56 -0.48 7.17
N VAL A 53 -11.70 -1.24 6.50
CA VAL A 53 -10.41 -1.71 7.01
C VAL A 53 -9.31 -1.13 6.14
N PHE A 54 -8.40 -0.34 6.72
CA PHE A 54 -7.21 0.14 6.03
C PHE A 54 -6.00 -0.75 6.34
N ILE A 55 -5.26 -1.12 5.31
CA ILE A 55 -3.97 -1.82 5.41
C ILE A 55 -2.89 -1.05 4.65
N ASN A 56 -1.62 -1.32 4.97
CA ASN A 56 -0.46 -0.75 4.29
C ASN A 56 -0.36 -1.28 2.85
N GLY A 57 -0.50 -2.60 2.66
CA GLY A 57 -0.14 -3.26 1.41
C GLY A 57 1.36 -3.52 1.31
N ALA A 58 1.86 -3.74 0.09
CA ALA A 58 3.28 -4.05 -0.17
C ALA A 58 3.79 -5.24 0.68
N ASN A 59 2.98 -6.29 0.85
CA ASN A 59 3.33 -7.47 1.63
C ASN A 59 3.60 -7.23 3.13
N PHE A 60 3.20 -6.08 3.69
CA PHE A 60 3.41 -5.78 5.10
C PHE A 60 2.57 -6.65 6.05
N GLU A 61 1.36 -7.03 5.62
CA GLU A 61 0.37 -7.70 6.48
C GLU A 61 -0.08 -9.08 5.95
N GLU A 62 0.83 -9.84 5.33
CA GLU A 62 0.50 -11.11 4.64
C GLU A 62 -0.39 -12.05 5.46
N LEU A 63 0.02 -12.40 6.68
CA LEU A 63 -0.74 -13.34 7.54
C LEU A 63 -2.10 -12.78 7.97
N LEU A 64 -2.22 -11.46 8.10
CA LEU A 64 -3.49 -10.82 8.41
C LEU A 64 -4.42 -10.85 7.18
N LEU A 65 -3.90 -10.51 5.99
CA LEU A 65 -4.62 -10.60 4.71
C LEU A 65 -5.11 -12.02 4.42
N GLU A 66 -4.25 -13.02 4.65
CA GLU A 66 -4.59 -14.43 4.51
C GLU A 66 -5.74 -14.80 5.46
N ALA A 67 -5.65 -14.41 6.74
CA ALA A 67 -6.69 -14.67 7.71
C ALA A 67 -8.02 -13.99 7.37
N ILE A 68 -8.00 -12.75 6.86
CA ILE A 68 -9.20 -12.04 6.40
C ILE A 68 -9.84 -12.78 5.23
N THR A 69 -9.05 -13.11 4.21
CA THR A 69 -9.51 -13.78 2.98
C THR A 69 -10.12 -15.15 3.29
N ASN A 70 -9.50 -15.92 4.18
CA ASN A 70 -9.96 -17.25 4.59
C ASN A 70 -11.31 -17.22 5.35
N THR A 71 -11.69 -16.09 5.93
CA THR A 71 -13.00 -15.97 6.62
C THR A 71 -14.17 -15.75 5.65
N GLY A 72 -13.89 -15.47 4.37
CA GLY A 72 -14.93 -15.11 3.39
C GLY A 72 -15.62 -13.78 3.70
N SER A 73 -14.98 -12.92 4.49
CA SER A 73 -15.52 -11.61 4.86
C SER A 73 -15.61 -10.69 3.63
N THR A 74 -16.76 -10.04 3.43
CA THR A 74 -16.97 -9.04 2.36
C THR A 74 -16.68 -7.63 2.86
N VAL A 75 -15.69 -7.48 3.73
CA VAL A 75 -15.33 -6.17 4.31
C VAL A 75 -14.76 -5.25 3.24
N ASN A 76 -15.01 -3.95 3.36
CA ASN A 76 -14.37 -2.95 2.52
C ASN A 76 -12.90 -2.80 2.95
N LEU A 77 -12.02 -3.56 2.31
CA LEU A 77 -10.58 -3.54 2.54
C LEU A 77 -9.91 -2.55 1.59
N VAL A 78 -9.21 -1.57 2.13
CA VAL A 78 -8.53 -0.52 1.37
C VAL A 78 -7.04 -0.55 1.66
N VAL A 79 -6.25 -0.64 0.58
CA VAL A 79 -4.79 -0.56 0.63
C VAL A 79 -4.38 0.92 0.53
N ALA A 80 -3.83 1.47 1.62
CA ALA A 80 -3.44 2.87 1.71
C ALA A 80 -2.36 3.24 0.69
N SER A 81 -1.49 2.29 0.33
CA SER A 81 -0.35 2.48 -0.56
C SER A 81 -0.65 2.26 -2.04
N ASN A 82 -1.92 2.13 -2.46
CA ASN A 82 -2.25 1.85 -3.85
C ASN A 82 -1.76 2.91 -4.86
N CYS A 83 -1.59 4.16 -4.44
CA CYS A 83 -1.05 5.24 -5.28
C CYS A 83 0.42 5.58 -4.96
N VAL A 84 1.09 4.73 -4.18
CA VAL A 84 2.47 4.94 -3.74
C VAL A 84 3.42 4.18 -4.66
N LEU A 85 4.54 4.82 -5.02
CA LEU A 85 5.67 4.15 -5.67
C LEU A 85 6.40 3.36 -4.59
N ILE A 86 6.42 2.03 -4.72
CA ILE A 86 7.14 1.16 -3.80
C ILE A 86 8.51 0.88 -4.40
N LEU A 87 9.55 0.87 -3.57
CA LEU A 87 10.91 0.57 -4.01
C LEU A 87 11.22 -0.92 -3.78
N PRO A 88 12.10 -1.53 -4.58
CA PRO A 88 12.65 -2.84 -4.27
C PRO A 88 13.37 -2.84 -2.92
N SER A 89 13.29 -3.95 -2.19
CA SER A 89 13.97 -4.14 -0.91
C SER A 89 15.47 -4.05 -1.10
N GLY A 90 16.13 -3.28 -0.22
CA GLY A 90 17.57 -3.06 -0.30
C GLY A 90 18.01 -1.94 -1.25
N ALA A 91 17.08 -1.30 -1.97
CA ALA A 91 17.35 -0.06 -2.69
C ALA A 91 17.58 1.09 -1.68
N THR A 92 18.83 1.30 -1.26
CA THR A 92 19.17 2.51 -0.51
C THR A 92 19.20 3.70 -1.45
N THR A 93 18.65 4.85 -1.05
CA THR A 93 18.85 6.15 -1.72
C THR A 93 20.30 6.63 -1.56
N GLN A 94 21.23 5.96 -2.20
CA GLN A 94 22.57 6.49 -2.46
C GLN A 94 22.56 7.10 -3.85
N HIS A 95 22.49 8.44 -3.90
CA HIS A 95 22.89 9.20 -5.07
C HIS A 95 24.40 9.11 -5.24
N ASP A 96 24.87 7.99 -5.77
CA ASP A 96 26.18 7.93 -6.41
C ASP A 96 25.95 7.81 -7.92
N ASP A 97 26.42 8.85 -8.59
CA ASP A 97 26.47 9.00 -10.04
C ASP A 97 27.31 7.88 -10.68
N GLU A 98 27.07 7.64 -11.97
CA GLU A 98 27.76 6.73 -12.90
C GLU A 98 27.20 5.29 -13.06
N GLY A 99 26.28 5.14 -14.02
CA GLY A 99 26.02 3.87 -14.69
C GLY A 99 24.76 3.89 -15.54
N GLU A 100 24.86 4.21 -16.82
CA GLU A 100 23.78 4.00 -17.80
C GLU A 100 23.48 2.49 -17.91
N ALA A 101 22.37 2.06 -17.33
CA ALA A 101 21.67 0.85 -17.71
C ALA A 101 20.37 1.28 -18.40
N GLU A 102 20.45 1.44 -19.72
CA GLU A 102 19.27 1.42 -20.59
C GLU A 102 18.78 -0.04 -20.67
N ASP A 103 18.02 -0.48 -19.67
CA ASP A 103 17.13 -1.62 -19.84
C ASP A 103 15.71 -1.07 -20.01
N GLU A 104 15.37 -0.80 -21.26
CA GLU A 104 14.00 -0.65 -21.74
C GLU A 104 13.31 -2.01 -21.58
N ALA A 105 12.84 -2.29 -20.37
CA ALA A 105 12.04 -3.47 -20.07
C ALA A 105 10.64 -3.26 -20.66
N ASP A 106 10.50 -3.65 -21.93
CA ASP A 106 9.23 -3.80 -22.64
C ASP A 106 8.44 -4.95 -21.99
N HIS A 107 7.76 -4.65 -20.87
CA HIS A 107 6.85 -5.58 -20.22
C HIS A 107 5.41 -5.26 -20.62
N ASP A 108 5.02 -5.88 -21.73
CA ASP A 108 3.65 -6.07 -22.19
C ASP A 108 2.93 -7.11 -21.30
N SER A 109 2.96 -6.92 -19.98
CA SER A 109 1.98 -7.55 -19.10
C SER A 109 0.72 -6.71 -19.21
N GLU A 110 -0.32 -7.26 -19.83
CA GLU A 110 -1.71 -6.80 -19.68
C GLU A 110 -2.12 -7.00 -18.21
N GLU A 111 -1.51 -6.22 -17.32
CA GLU A 111 -1.89 -6.13 -15.93
C GLU A 111 -3.32 -5.60 -15.93
N ILE A 112 -4.22 -6.29 -15.23
CA ILE A 112 -5.59 -5.82 -15.07
C ILE A 112 -5.53 -4.63 -14.12
N VAL A 113 -5.13 -3.47 -14.65
CA VAL A 113 -5.11 -2.22 -13.92
C VAL A 113 -6.56 -1.83 -13.67
N ASP A 114 -6.99 -1.79 -12.41
CA ASP A 114 -8.32 -1.32 -12.04
C ASP A 114 -8.49 0.13 -12.57
N PRO A 115 -9.37 0.35 -13.57
CA PRO A 115 -9.50 1.67 -14.20
C PRO A 115 -9.94 2.76 -13.21
N ILE A 116 -10.72 2.38 -12.19
CA ILE A 116 -11.20 3.31 -11.16
C ILE A 116 -10.05 3.69 -10.24
N LEU A 117 -9.22 2.72 -9.86
CA LEU A 117 -8.04 2.99 -9.04
C LEU A 117 -7.02 3.85 -9.78
N ASN A 118 -6.81 3.59 -11.07
CA ASN A 118 -5.91 4.39 -11.89
C ASN A 118 -6.39 5.84 -12.04
N GLU A 119 -7.68 6.05 -12.27
CA GLU A 119 -8.27 7.40 -12.30
C GLU A 119 -8.08 8.11 -10.95
N ARG A 120 -8.30 7.41 -9.84
CA ARG A 120 -8.08 7.95 -8.49
C ARG A 120 -6.63 8.37 -8.27
N CYS A 121 -5.67 7.51 -8.59
CA CYS A 121 -4.25 7.82 -8.38
C CYS A 121 -3.77 8.97 -9.27
N THR A 122 -4.29 9.08 -10.50
CA THR A 122 -4.05 10.24 -11.37
C THR A 122 -4.53 11.54 -10.72
N VAL A 123 -5.71 11.53 -10.09
CA VAL A 123 -6.23 12.70 -9.36
C VAL A 123 -5.35 13.02 -8.14
N HIS A 124 -4.93 12.01 -7.39
CA HIS A 124 -4.08 12.19 -6.21
C HIS A 124 -2.71 12.77 -6.56
N GLU A 125 -2.09 12.32 -7.64
CA GLU A 125 -0.83 12.86 -8.12
C GLU A 125 -0.98 14.35 -8.49
N ALA A 126 -2.05 14.70 -9.22
CA ALA A 126 -2.32 16.09 -9.56
C ALA A 126 -2.53 16.97 -8.31
N GLU A 127 -3.15 16.44 -7.26
CA GLU A 127 -3.28 17.13 -5.96
C GLU A 127 -1.93 17.31 -5.27
N LEU A 128 -1.09 16.28 -5.23
CA LEU A 128 0.26 16.34 -4.66
C LEU A 128 1.09 17.42 -5.37
N HIS A 129 1.11 17.42 -6.71
CA HIS A 129 1.82 18.40 -7.52
C HIS A 129 1.36 19.84 -7.24
N LYS A 130 0.07 20.04 -6.92
CA LYS A 130 -0.45 21.35 -6.55
C LYS A 130 0.02 21.80 -5.16
N LEU A 131 0.20 20.86 -4.22
CA LEU A 131 0.62 21.14 -2.85
C LEU A 131 2.14 21.37 -2.73
N MET A 132 2.92 20.53 -3.41
CA MET A 132 4.38 20.46 -3.23
C MET A 132 5.17 21.11 -4.36
N GLY A 133 4.52 21.44 -5.48
CA GLY A 133 5.21 21.75 -6.75
C GLY A 133 5.50 20.46 -7.53
N LYS A 134 6.06 20.59 -8.74
CA LYS A 134 6.51 19.40 -9.49
C LYS A 134 7.61 18.70 -8.70
N VAL A 135 7.44 17.42 -8.43
CA VAL A 135 8.48 16.56 -7.88
C VAL A 135 9.38 16.16 -9.07
N GLU A 136 10.42 16.95 -9.33
CA GLU A 136 11.23 16.85 -10.56
C GLU A 136 12.01 15.51 -10.70
N ASP A 137 12.21 14.77 -9.60
CA ASP A 137 13.00 13.53 -9.59
C ASP A 137 12.18 12.23 -9.70
N ARG A 138 10.84 12.32 -9.81
CA ARG A 138 9.99 11.11 -9.94
C ARG A 138 9.89 10.73 -11.42
N LYS A 139 10.82 9.89 -11.89
CA LYS A 139 10.86 9.34 -13.27
C LYS A 139 9.83 8.22 -13.50
N VAL A 140 8.60 8.34 -13.00
CA VAL A 140 7.58 7.30 -13.21
C VAL A 140 6.29 7.99 -13.61
N ASP A 141 5.87 7.79 -14.87
CA ASP A 141 4.58 8.22 -15.37
C ASP A 141 3.50 7.47 -14.58
N SER A 142 2.65 8.21 -13.87
CA SER A 142 1.83 7.67 -12.78
C SER A 142 0.94 6.49 -13.16
N PRO A 143 1.00 5.39 -12.40
CA PRO A 143 -0.03 4.35 -12.47
C PRO A 143 -0.60 4.06 -11.08
N GLY A 144 -1.93 4.03 -10.99
CA GLY A 144 -2.60 3.47 -9.83
C GLY A 144 -2.48 1.95 -9.79
N ALA A 145 -2.31 1.44 -8.57
CA ALA A 145 -2.11 0.04 -8.17
C ALA A 145 -0.64 -0.40 -8.23
N LEU A 146 0.03 -0.39 -7.06
CA LEU A 146 1.20 -1.21 -6.73
C LEU A 146 2.34 -1.28 -7.77
N TYR A 147 2.55 -0.22 -8.55
CA TYR A 147 3.67 -0.17 -9.49
C TYR A 147 4.96 0.03 -8.70
N SER A 148 5.71 -1.04 -8.50
CA SER A 148 7.15 -0.92 -8.66
C SER A 148 7.49 -1.56 -10.00
N VAL A 149 8.48 -1.01 -10.67
CA VAL A 149 9.01 -1.53 -11.93
C VAL A 149 9.60 -2.96 -11.74
N GLU A 150 9.66 -3.52 -10.52
CA GLU A 150 10.38 -4.78 -10.24
C GLU A 150 9.82 -5.64 -9.06
N CYS A 151 8.63 -5.36 -8.52
CA CYS A 151 8.04 -6.12 -7.41
C CYS A 151 7.00 -7.11 -7.95
N GLY A 152 7.46 -8.31 -8.30
CA GLY A 152 6.58 -9.40 -8.75
C GLY A 152 5.62 -9.85 -7.66
N HIS A 153 4.34 -10.04 -8.02
CA HIS A 153 3.34 -10.65 -7.15
C HIS A 153 3.65 -12.14 -7.01
N HIS A 154 3.77 -12.65 -5.78
CA HIS A 154 4.00 -14.07 -5.53
C HIS A 154 2.71 -14.87 -5.79
N ASP A 155 2.46 -15.22 -7.05
CA ASP A 155 1.41 -16.17 -7.39
C ASP A 155 1.81 -17.54 -6.84
N HIS A 156 1.03 -18.03 -5.88
CA HIS A 156 1.33 -19.23 -5.12
C HIS A 156 1.09 -20.54 -5.92
N GLU A 157 1.31 -20.59 -7.23
CA GLU A 157 1.27 -21.84 -8.01
C GLU A 157 2.19 -21.78 -9.24
N THR A 158 3.44 -22.25 -9.14
CA THR A 158 4.10 -23.10 -10.17
C THR A 158 5.55 -23.42 -9.81
N GLU A 159 5.86 -24.71 -9.70
CA GLU A 159 7.24 -25.21 -9.74
C GLU A 159 7.74 -25.13 -11.19
N THR A 160 8.45 -24.05 -11.57
CA THR A 160 9.34 -24.07 -12.73
C THR A 160 10.60 -23.25 -12.49
N ASP A 161 11.75 -23.91 -12.61
CA ASP A 161 13.13 -23.38 -12.53
C ASP A 161 13.40 -22.29 -13.58
N ALA A 162 12.97 -21.06 -13.32
CA ALA A 162 13.50 -19.85 -13.95
C ALA A 162 13.75 -18.82 -12.85
N GLU A 163 15.02 -18.63 -12.49
CA GLU A 163 15.50 -17.65 -11.52
C GLU A 163 15.30 -16.22 -12.07
N HIS A 164 14.07 -15.73 -12.04
CA HIS A 164 13.83 -14.30 -11.91
C HIS A 164 13.87 -14.01 -10.40
N GLU A 165 14.98 -13.47 -9.90
CA GLU A 165 15.02 -12.83 -8.58
C GLU A 165 14.07 -11.63 -8.61
N GLN A 166 12.78 -11.90 -8.42
CA GLN A 166 11.77 -10.87 -8.20
C GLN A 166 12.08 -10.25 -6.83
N GLY A 167 12.38 -8.95 -6.83
CA GLY A 167 12.78 -8.24 -5.63
C GLY A 167 11.61 -8.17 -4.66
N ASP A 168 11.85 -8.54 -3.41
CA ASP A 168 10.91 -8.31 -2.30
C ASP A 168 10.63 -6.80 -2.22
N CYS A 169 9.40 -6.36 -1.99
CA CYS A 169 9.06 -4.93 -2.01
C CYS A 169 9.32 -4.29 -0.63
N ASP A 170 9.85 -3.06 -0.53
CA ASP A 170 10.03 -2.42 0.78
C ASP A 170 8.66 -1.91 1.32
N PRO A 171 8.10 -2.53 2.37
CA PRO A 171 6.78 -2.14 2.89
C PRO A 171 6.81 -0.81 3.66
N HIS A 172 7.99 -0.28 4.01
CA HIS A 172 8.16 0.87 4.91
C HIS A 172 7.90 2.22 4.23
N VAL A 173 6.89 2.27 3.37
CA VAL A 173 6.61 3.40 2.49
C VAL A 173 6.26 4.69 3.25
N TRP A 174 5.76 4.58 4.48
CA TRP A 174 5.45 5.73 5.35
C TRP A 174 6.67 6.52 5.79
N THR A 175 7.89 6.01 5.56
CA THR A 175 9.13 6.72 5.88
C THR A 175 9.40 7.88 4.92
N ASP A 176 8.74 7.91 3.76
CA ASP A 176 8.70 9.05 2.86
C ASP A 176 7.45 9.91 3.12
N PRO A 177 7.60 11.20 3.49
CA PRO A 177 6.48 12.12 3.68
C PRO A 177 5.54 12.25 2.46
N GLU A 178 6.04 12.11 1.23
CA GLU A 178 5.20 12.18 0.03
C GLU A 178 4.21 11.01 -0.03
N ASN A 179 4.66 9.81 0.38
CA ASN A 179 3.80 8.63 0.44
C ASN A 179 2.71 8.77 1.49
N VAL A 180 3.00 9.45 2.61
CA VAL A 180 1.99 9.75 3.64
C VAL A 180 0.95 10.77 3.13
N ILE A 181 1.30 11.64 2.18
CA ILE A 181 0.31 12.50 1.50
C ILE A 181 -0.63 11.62 0.65
N TYR A 182 -0.11 10.66 -0.12
CA TYR A 182 -0.95 9.72 -0.86
C TYR A 182 -1.87 8.92 0.07
N TRP A 183 -1.37 8.43 1.21
CA TRP A 183 -2.21 7.78 2.22
C TRP A 183 -3.34 8.70 2.69
N THR A 184 -3.02 9.96 2.97
CA THR A 184 -3.98 10.97 3.42
C THR A 184 -5.10 11.16 2.39
N LEU A 185 -4.75 11.23 1.10
CA LEU A 185 -5.72 11.38 0.00
C LEU A 185 -6.59 10.12 -0.17
N MET A 186 -5.99 8.94 -0.13
CA MET A 186 -6.70 7.66 -0.17
C MET A 186 -7.70 7.54 0.98
N ILE A 187 -7.24 7.77 2.21
CA ILE A 187 -8.08 7.73 3.41
C ILE A 187 -9.20 8.77 3.32
N ARG A 188 -8.89 10.02 2.96
CA ARG A 188 -9.89 11.09 2.83
C ARG A 188 -11.01 10.67 1.90
N ASP A 189 -10.67 10.21 0.70
CA ASP A 189 -11.66 9.91 -0.32
C ASP A 189 -12.47 8.66 0.04
N THR A 190 -11.85 7.65 0.66
CA THR A 190 -12.57 6.48 1.18
C THR A 190 -13.55 6.84 2.30
N LEU A 191 -13.18 7.75 3.21
CA LEU A 191 -14.03 8.11 4.36
C LEU A 191 -15.25 8.98 4.02
N ILE A 192 -15.32 9.52 2.79
CA ILE A 192 -16.43 10.37 2.33
C ILE A 192 -17.37 9.68 1.33
N GLU A 193 -17.08 8.43 0.95
CA GLU A 193 -17.93 7.57 0.13
C GLU A 193 -19.10 6.97 0.92
#